data_AF-A0A9D9HLQ4-F1
#
_entry.id   AF-A0A9D9HLQ4-F1
#
_cell.length_a   1.000
_cell.length_b   1.000
_cell.length_c   1.000
_cell.angle_alpha   90.00
_cell.angle_beta   90.00
_cell.angle_gamma   90.00
#
_symmetry.space_group_name_H-M   'P 1'
#
loop_
_entity.id
_entity.type
_entity.pdbx_description
1 polymer ?
#
loop_
_entity_poly.entity_id
_entity_poly.type
_entity_poly.pdbx_seq_one_letter_code
_entity_poly.pdbx_strand_id
1 'polypeptide(L)'
;MAHRLKYIIAAAGLLLGAEILCTAAPESRPSCQDDSTAIAGTGLEALKTKLGEYLDAIKIEPVEIQNRETDFLIGSCRDSLVRQTVAVDIFRHYMNSGIMGLEAVAIHVFDRWFSNGSIRMKSADEEMAARIFCDFNRSSLIGMKAPELKLEDISGNPEILFPSDTSSAGDTDDTGTDGSNADSSKAKVSDGRWKILFFYDTGCPKCRMESIMLRNILDNGNYPVDLYAIYTQDNRQLWTDYSAENFSITAPQTKVFNLWDPDLDPDMLIRYGIIQTPRIFLVDPDGIIRGRGLDSMALEELLKKVLAPRTLEYGSDESYSFYESVFSPDGSGMDCDGIKAVIDHIADRTLAQAKDTLLFKQMAGDLLYYFPLKRGGQMKCATGYLLEKYITGRNDIWNTPDDSLKVLGFAELTHMLLSRAAIGSKVPGISVMATLKKSSGKEKTRMYRLDRLPRRTIVIFHTEGCEFCRAEIAAADSLLQEMKGRRDRTDFLLVDMDVISSSYPGTAKELLDSFDLTVLPYIFEIDSKGTVTDRYMSLLEPERDKSPETGHSGR
;
A
#
# COMPACT_ATOMS: atom_id res chain seq x y z
N MET A 1 -4.34 13.72 -29.07
CA MET A 1 -4.61 15.15 -29.34
C MET A 1 -3.37 16.01 -29.08
N ALA A 2 -2.76 15.93 -27.90
CA ALA A 2 -1.52 16.64 -27.53
C ALA A 2 -0.38 16.52 -28.57
N HIS A 3 -0.12 15.31 -29.09
CA HIS A 3 0.94 15.10 -30.08
C HIS A 3 0.73 15.86 -31.40
N ARG A 4 -0.52 16.11 -31.82
CA ARG A 4 -0.82 16.93 -33.01
C ARG A 4 -0.66 18.42 -32.71
N LEU A 5 -1.06 18.84 -31.52
CA LEU A 5 -0.94 20.22 -31.05
C LEU A 5 0.53 20.64 -30.90
N LYS A 6 1.39 19.74 -30.41
CA LYS A 6 2.86 19.89 -30.33
C LYS A 6 3.47 20.33 -31.67
N TYR A 7 3.17 19.62 -32.76
CA TYR A 7 3.73 19.95 -34.07
C TYR A 7 3.13 21.21 -34.68
N ILE A 8 1.87 21.52 -34.38
CA ILE A 8 1.23 22.77 -34.84
C ILE A 8 1.91 23.98 -34.18
N ILE A 9 2.19 23.91 -32.88
CA ILE A 9 2.91 24.98 -32.15
C ILE A 9 4.34 25.12 -32.67
N ALA A 10 5.06 24.01 -32.84
CA ALA A 10 6.41 24.02 -33.40
C ALA A 10 6.43 24.61 -34.83
N ALA A 11 5.45 24.24 -35.66
CA ALA A 11 5.31 24.77 -37.02
C ALA A 11 4.92 26.26 -37.02
N ALA A 12 4.03 26.70 -36.13
CA ALA A 12 3.67 28.12 -35.99
C ALA A 12 4.86 28.97 -35.52
N GLY A 13 5.67 28.46 -34.58
CA GLY A 13 6.92 29.10 -34.16
C GLY A 13 7.99 29.15 -35.25
N LEU A 14 7.91 28.27 -36.25
CA LEU A 14 8.74 28.31 -37.47
C LEU A 14 8.20 29.29 -38.52
N LEU A 15 6.88 29.40 -38.66
CA LEU A 15 6.20 30.22 -39.69
C LEU A 15 6.10 31.71 -39.32
N LEU A 16 5.86 32.06 -38.05
CA LEU A 16 5.81 33.45 -37.59
C LEU A 16 7.14 34.20 -37.77
N GLY A 17 8.26 33.47 -37.83
CA GLY A 17 9.58 34.04 -38.16
C GLY A 17 9.75 34.44 -39.64
N ALA A 18 8.88 33.96 -40.53
CA ALA A 18 8.95 34.28 -41.97
C ALA A 18 8.18 35.56 -42.34
N GLU A 19 7.12 35.92 -41.60
CA GLU A 19 6.31 37.12 -41.89
C GLU A 19 6.98 38.45 -41.47
N ILE A 20 7.92 38.41 -40.51
CA ILE A 20 8.61 39.61 -40.01
C ILE A 20 9.76 40.08 -40.94
N LEU A 21 10.23 39.25 -41.87
CA LEU A 21 11.39 39.53 -42.74
C LEU A 21 11.06 40.13 -44.11
N CYS A 22 9.78 40.33 -44.46
CA CYS A 22 9.39 40.83 -45.79
C CYS A 22 9.19 42.36 -45.90
N THR A 23 9.43 43.16 -44.85
CA THR A 23 9.28 44.62 -44.93
C THR A 23 10.60 45.36 -44.65
N ALA A 24 11.61 45.20 -45.50
CA ALA A 24 12.79 46.07 -45.50
C ALA A 24 13.50 46.11 -46.88
N ALA A 25 12.92 46.83 -47.85
CA ALA A 25 13.66 47.49 -48.93
C ALA A 25 12.83 48.66 -49.52
N PRO A 26 13.45 49.77 -49.96
CA PRO A 26 12.77 51.06 -50.11
C PRO A 26 12.35 51.38 -51.55
N GLU A 27 11.20 52.05 -51.75
CA GLU A 27 11.07 53.30 -52.52
C GLU A 27 9.61 53.81 -52.65
N SER A 28 9.43 55.11 -52.34
CA SER A 28 8.31 56.01 -52.65
C SER A 28 6.95 55.90 -51.91
N ARG A 29 6.55 57.03 -51.28
CA ARG A 29 5.32 57.34 -50.49
C ARG A 29 4.06 57.55 -51.39
N PRO A 30 2.80 57.52 -50.89
CA PRO A 30 2.39 57.95 -49.54
C PRO A 30 1.42 57.06 -48.73
N SER A 31 1.58 57.18 -47.40
CA SER A 31 0.64 56.99 -46.29
C SER A 31 -0.39 55.85 -46.36
N CYS A 32 -0.05 54.73 -45.73
CA CYS A 32 -0.93 54.06 -44.77
C CYS A 32 -0.06 53.69 -43.56
N GLN A 33 -0.32 54.34 -42.43
CA GLN A 33 0.08 53.83 -41.11
C GLN A 33 -0.87 52.67 -40.75
N ASP A 34 -0.37 51.69 -39.98
CA ASP A 34 -1.12 50.77 -39.11
C ASP A 34 -1.55 49.33 -39.53
N ASP A 35 -0.92 48.65 -40.50
CA ASP A 35 -1.28 47.23 -40.77
C ASP A 35 -0.25 46.15 -40.35
N SER A 36 1.06 46.42 -40.29
CA SER A 36 2.06 45.36 -40.01
C SER A 36 2.18 44.95 -38.53
N THR A 37 1.85 45.86 -37.61
CA THR A 37 1.85 45.60 -36.16
C THR A 37 0.63 44.81 -35.69
N ALA A 38 -0.51 44.94 -36.40
CA ALA A 38 -1.75 44.22 -36.09
C ALA A 38 -1.67 42.72 -36.48
N ILE A 39 -1.03 42.40 -37.61
CA ILE A 39 -0.91 41.02 -38.11
C ILE A 39 0.06 40.20 -37.23
N ALA A 40 1.19 40.78 -36.81
CA ALA A 40 2.11 40.13 -35.87
C ALA A 40 1.47 39.90 -34.47
N GLY A 41 0.60 40.82 -34.03
CA GLY A 41 -0.13 40.69 -32.76
C GLY A 41 -1.13 39.54 -32.75
N THR A 42 -1.89 39.35 -33.83
CA THR A 42 -2.91 38.28 -33.92
C THR A 42 -2.31 36.88 -33.97
N GLY A 43 -1.19 36.69 -34.68
CA GLY A 43 -0.50 35.40 -34.74
C GLY A 43 0.16 34.98 -33.42
N LEU A 44 0.73 35.94 -32.67
CA LEU A 44 1.34 35.68 -31.37
C LEU A 44 0.29 35.30 -30.31
N GLU A 45 -0.87 35.96 -30.30
CA GLU A 45 -1.96 35.62 -29.38
C GLU A 45 -2.59 34.24 -29.69
N ALA A 46 -2.70 33.88 -30.97
CA ALA A 46 -3.10 32.54 -31.37
C ALA A 46 -2.09 31.47 -30.89
N LEU A 47 -0.79 31.76 -31.00
CA LEU A 47 0.28 30.90 -30.48
C LEU A 47 0.16 30.70 -28.97
N LYS A 48 -0.01 31.78 -28.20
CA LYS A 48 -0.17 31.72 -26.73
C LYS A 48 -1.37 30.89 -26.33
N THR A 49 -2.49 31.04 -27.02
CA THR A 49 -3.71 30.25 -26.77
C THR A 49 -3.43 28.76 -26.97
N LYS A 50 -2.79 28.41 -28.10
CA LYS A 50 -2.44 27.01 -28.41
C LYS A 50 -1.39 26.44 -27.44
N LEU A 51 -0.44 27.25 -27.02
CA LEU A 51 0.55 26.90 -26.01
C LEU A 51 -0.14 26.57 -24.67
N GLY A 52 -1.08 27.40 -24.22
CA GLY A 52 -1.88 27.15 -23.03
C GLY A 52 -2.66 25.82 -23.11
N GLU A 53 -3.39 25.60 -24.21
CA GLU A 53 -4.10 24.33 -24.46
C GLU A 53 -3.17 23.10 -24.39
N TYR A 54 -1.93 23.25 -24.86
CA TYR A 54 -0.95 22.17 -24.84
C TYR A 54 -0.40 21.91 -23.44
N LEU A 55 -0.03 22.96 -22.70
CA LEU A 55 0.44 22.84 -21.32
C LEU A 55 -0.65 22.22 -20.43
N ASP A 56 -1.90 22.63 -20.61
CA ASP A 56 -3.05 22.04 -19.92
C ASP A 56 -3.26 20.56 -20.28
N ALA A 57 -2.93 20.16 -21.51
CA ALA A 57 -3.05 18.77 -21.94
C ALA A 57 -1.96 17.86 -21.34
N ILE A 58 -0.79 18.40 -20.97
CA ILE A 58 0.32 17.63 -20.37
C ILE A 58 0.42 17.79 -18.85
N LYS A 59 -0.50 18.54 -18.21
CA LYS A 59 -0.42 18.90 -16.79
C LYS A 59 -0.39 17.72 -15.80
N ILE A 60 -0.87 16.54 -16.22
CA ILE A 60 -0.94 15.31 -15.40
C ILE A 60 0.31 14.45 -15.63
N GLU A 61 1.11 14.75 -16.66
CA GLU A 61 2.34 14.02 -16.94
C GLU A 61 3.39 14.25 -15.85
N PRO A 62 4.33 13.33 -15.64
CA PRO A 62 5.44 13.53 -14.71
C PRO A 62 6.29 14.77 -15.05
N VAL A 63 6.90 15.38 -14.03
CA VAL A 63 7.73 16.59 -14.16
C VAL A 63 8.85 16.41 -15.20
N GLU A 64 9.42 15.22 -15.31
CA GLU A 64 10.48 14.90 -16.28
C GLU A 64 9.97 14.98 -17.73
N ILE A 65 8.72 14.55 -17.95
CA ILE A 65 8.07 14.62 -19.25
C ILE A 65 7.75 16.07 -19.57
N GLN A 66 7.22 16.83 -18.61
CA GLN A 66 6.94 18.27 -18.79
C GLN A 66 8.22 19.06 -19.08
N ASN A 67 9.33 18.79 -18.38
CA ASN A 67 10.64 19.38 -18.65
C ASN A 67 11.10 19.09 -20.09
N ARG A 68 11.00 17.85 -20.55
CA ARG A 68 11.38 17.48 -21.93
C ARG A 68 10.50 18.15 -22.98
N GLU A 69 9.19 18.21 -22.76
CA GLU A 69 8.26 18.82 -23.70
C GLU A 69 8.43 20.35 -23.76
N THR A 70 8.65 21.01 -22.63
CA THR A 70 8.93 22.45 -22.59
C THR A 70 10.25 22.79 -23.27
N ASP A 71 11.32 22.02 -23.02
CA ASP A 71 12.59 22.18 -23.71
C ASP A 71 12.45 22.00 -25.23
N PHE A 72 11.64 21.03 -25.68
CA PHE A 72 11.36 20.83 -27.09
C PHE A 72 10.63 22.04 -27.70
N LEU A 73 9.61 22.56 -27.01
CA LEU A 73 8.83 23.71 -27.50
C LEU A 73 9.71 24.96 -27.64
N ILE A 74 10.47 25.29 -26.60
CA ILE A 74 11.38 26.44 -26.59
C ILE A 74 12.48 26.26 -27.64
N GLY A 75 13.10 25.08 -27.71
CA GLY A 75 14.18 24.78 -28.66
C GLY A 75 13.73 24.77 -30.12
N SER A 76 12.45 24.50 -30.40
CA SER A 76 11.91 24.46 -31.76
C SER A 76 11.65 25.85 -32.36
N CYS A 77 11.48 26.89 -31.54
CA CYS A 77 11.29 28.26 -32.00
C CYS A 77 12.60 28.80 -32.61
N ARG A 78 12.62 29.14 -33.91
CA ARG A 78 13.82 29.71 -34.56
C ARG A 78 13.97 31.20 -34.34
N ASP A 79 12.86 31.93 -34.37
CA ASP A 79 12.84 33.36 -34.13
C ASP A 79 13.09 33.68 -32.65
N SER A 80 13.95 34.67 -32.39
CA SER A 80 14.38 35.03 -31.04
C SER A 80 13.26 35.63 -30.19
N LEU A 81 12.36 36.42 -30.79
CA LEU A 81 11.25 37.07 -30.08
C LEU A 81 10.14 36.06 -29.77
N VAL A 82 9.84 35.17 -30.72
CA VAL A 82 8.91 34.05 -30.50
C VAL A 82 9.45 33.11 -29.42
N ARG A 83 10.74 32.74 -29.49
CA ARG A 83 11.38 31.88 -28.48
C ARG A 83 11.34 32.52 -27.10
N GLN A 84 11.67 33.81 -27.00
CA GLN A 84 11.56 34.57 -25.74
C GLN A 84 10.12 34.55 -25.21
N THR A 85 9.14 34.82 -26.06
CA THR A 85 7.73 34.86 -25.66
C THR A 85 7.26 33.50 -25.15
N VAL A 86 7.56 32.42 -25.89
CA VAL A 86 7.19 31.05 -25.51
C VAL A 86 7.87 30.65 -24.20
N ALA A 87 9.16 30.92 -24.03
CA ALA A 87 9.88 30.58 -22.79
C ALA A 87 9.32 31.35 -21.59
N VAL A 88 9.03 32.64 -21.74
CA VAL A 88 8.46 33.48 -20.67
C VAL A 88 7.05 33.02 -20.31
N ASP A 89 6.23 32.67 -21.30
CA ASP A 89 4.86 32.24 -21.06
C ASP A 89 4.78 30.82 -20.45
N ILE A 90 5.68 29.90 -20.85
CA ILE A 90 5.87 28.61 -20.19
C ILE A 90 6.29 28.80 -18.73
N PHE A 91 7.32 29.63 -18.48
CA PHE A 91 7.78 29.91 -17.12
C PHE A 91 6.66 30.47 -16.25
N ARG A 92 5.93 31.47 -16.75
CA ARG A 92 4.82 32.11 -16.03
C ARG A 92 3.66 31.14 -15.79
N HIS A 93 3.37 30.23 -16.73
CA HIS A 93 2.33 29.21 -16.57
C HIS A 93 2.63 28.31 -15.37
N TYR A 94 3.86 27.78 -15.27
CA TYR A 94 4.23 26.90 -14.15
C TYR A 94 4.42 27.64 -12.83
N MET A 95 5.00 28.85 -12.86
CA MET A 95 5.17 29.69 -11.68
C MET A 95 3.83 30.04 -11.00
N ASN A 96 2.76 30.19 -11.79
CA ASN A 96 1.42 30.52 -11.29
C ASN A 96 0.50 29.30 -11.17
N SER A 97 1.01 28.09 -11.36
CA SER A 97 0.18 26.89 -11.30
C SER A 97 -0.27 26.60 -9.87
N GLY A 98 -1.54 26.25 -9.70
CA GLY A 98 -2.08 25.73 -8.43
C GLY A 98 -1.83 24.25 -8.20
N ILE A 99 -1.12 23.57 -9.11
CA ILE A 99 -0.84 22.14 -9.02
C ILE A 99 0.45 21.93 -8.23
N MET A 100 0.33 21.17 -7.14
CA MET A 100 1.43 20.80 -6.25
C MET A 100 2.61 20.17 -7.03
N GLY A 101 3.79 20.80 -6.97
CA GLY A 101 5.05 20.27 -7.49
C GLY A 101 5.50 20.82 -8.85
N LEU A 102 4.64 21.59 -9.54
CA LEU A 102 4.98 22.12 -10.86
C LEU A 102 5.96 23.31 -10.82
N GLU A 103 6.25 23.85 -9.64
CA GLU A 103 7.34 24.81 -9.45
C GLU A 103 8.69 24.25 -9.89
N ALA A 104 8.87 22.92 -9.80
CA ALA A 104 10.06 22.24 -10.31
C ALA A 104 10.26 22.45 -11.83
N VAL A 105 9.17 22.49 -12.60
CA VAL A 105 9.22 22.75 -14.05
C VAL A 105 9.59 24.20 -14.32
N ALA A 106 9.02 25.14 -13.56
CA ALA A 106 9.38 26.56 -13.66
C ALA A 106 10.87 26.78 -13.37
N ILE A 107 11.40 26.16 -12.31
CA ILE A 107 12.83 26.21 -11.96
C ILE A 107 13.70 25.61 -13.08
N HIS A 108 13.32 24.44 -13.61
CA HIS A 108 14.04 23.82 -14.73
C HIS A 108 14.11 24.74 -15.94
N VAL A 109 12.99 25.34 -16.34
CA VAL A 109 12.93 26.27 -17.47
C VAL A 109 13.81 27.50 -17.20
N PHE A 110 13.77 28.06 -15.99
CA PHE A 110 14.64 29.15 -15.58
C PHE A 110 16.11 28.80 -15.71
N ASP A 111 16.54 27.68 -15.14
CA ASP A 111 17.93 27.24 -15.17
C ASP A 111 18.42 26.99 -16.59
N ARG A 112 17.62 26.27 -17.37
CA ARG A 112 18.03 25.81 -18.69
C ARG A 112 18.12 26.96 -19.69
N TRP A 113 17.18 27.91 -19.65
CA TRP A 113 16.99 28.88 -20.72
C TRP A 113 17.29 30.32 -20.33
N PHE A 114 17.10 30.71 -19.07
CA PHE A 114 17.27 32.09 -18.62
C PHE A 114 18.58 32.30 -17.85
N SER A 115 18.93 31.41 -16.91
CA SER A 115 20.06 31.59 -15.99
C SER A 115 21.43 31.73 -16.68
N ASN A 116 21.59 31.08 -17.83
CA ASN A 116 22.82 31.10 -18.63
C ASN A 116 22.84 32.22 -19.69
N GLY A 117 21.81 33.07 -19.73
CA GLY A 117 21.67 34.16 -20.70
C GLY A 117 21.29 33.73 -22.12
N SER A 118 20.89 32.47 -22.35
CA SER A 118 20.45 31.99 -23.68
C SER A 118 19.20 32.72 -24.18
N ILE A 119 18.33 33.11 -23.25
CA ILE A 119 17.13 33.92 -23.50
C ILE A 119 17.10 35.01 -22.42
N ARG A 120 16.91 36.27 -22.82
CA ARG A 120 16.68 37.37 -21.86
C ARG A 120 15.21 37.43 -21.50
N MET A 121 14.86 37.77 -20.26
CA MET A 121 13.45 38.10 -19.92
C MET A 121 13.05 39.48 -20.47
N LYS A 122 11.79 39.90 -20.32
CA LYS A 122 11.30 41.15 -20.93
C LYS A 122 11.90 42.39 -20.24
N SER A 123 12.22 42.28 -18.96
CA SER A 123 12.85 43.34 -18.17
C SER A 123 13.77 42.77 -17.10
N ALA A 124 14.68 43.59 -16.59
CA ALA A 124 15.53 43.24 -15.46
C ALA A 124 14.72 42.92 -14.19
N ASP A 125 13.58 43.59 -14.02
CA ASP A 125 12.67 43.35 -12.90
C ASP A 125 12.01 41.97 -12.98
N GLU A 126 11.59 41.54 -14.18
CA GLU A 126 11.01 40.20 -14.39
C GLU A 126 12.06 39.12 -14.17
N GLU A 127 13.30 39.34 -14.64
CA GLU A 127 14.42 38.42 -14.41
C GLU A 127 14.77 38.29 -12.93
N MET A 128 14.80 39.40 -12.20
CA MET A 128 15.03 39.43 -10.76
C MET A 128 13.92 38.69 -10.01
N ALA A 129 12.65 38.94 -10.34
CA ALA A 129 11.51 38.26 -9.73
C ALA A 129 11.54 36.73 -9.98
N ALA A 130 11.86 36.32 -11.21
CA ALA A 130 12.00 34.91 -11.57
C ALA A 130 13.16 34.24 -10.82
N ARG A 131 14.29 34.94 -10.67
CA ARG A 131 15.45 34.44 -9.91
C ARG A 131 15.10 34.25 -8.44
N ILE A 132 14.46 35.24 -7.82
CA ILE A 132 13.99 35.17 -6.42
C ILE A 132 13.03 33.99 -6.25
N PHE A 133 12.04 33.85 -7.14
CA PHE A 133 11.12 32.71 -7.11
C PHE A 133 11.89 31.38 -7.15
N CYS A 134 12.85 31.21 -8.05
CA CYS A 134 13.58 29.96 -8.16
C CYS A 134 14.43 29.71 -6.91
N ASP A 135 15.21 30.69 -6.46
CA ASP A 135 16.12 30.56 -5.31
C ASP A 135 15.36 30.20 -4.03
N PHE A 136 14.17 30.76 -3.82
CA PHE A 136 13.29 30.45 -2.68
C PHE A 136 12.66 29.05 -2.78
N ASN A 137 12.45 28.50 -3.98
CA ASN A 137 11.71 27.23 -4.11
C ASN A 137 12.63 26.00 -4.23
N ARG A 138 13.88 26.16 -4.64
CA ARG A 138 14.81 25.04 -4.91
C ARG A 138 15.07 24.11 -3.74
N SER A 139 15.08 24.61 -2.50
CA SER A 139 15.53 23.84 -1.34
C SER A 139 14.46 22.96 -0.71
N SER A 140 13.22 23.01 -1.20
CA SER A 140 12.05 22.38 -0.57
C SER A 140 11.08 21.79 -1.60
N LEU A 141 11.56 21.34 -2.76
CA LEU A 141 10.73 20.66 -3.75
C LEU A 141 10.25 19.29 -3.24
N ILE A 142 9.18 18.78 -3.84
CA ILE A 142 8.66 17.44 -3.53
C ILE A 142 9.74 16.39 -3.81
N GLY A 143 9.89 15.44 -2.89
CA GLY A 143 10.92 14.40 -2.95
C GLY A 143 12.25 14.80 -2.31
N MET A 144 12.43 16.06 -1.92
CA MET A 144 13.63 16.50 -1.19
C MET A 144 13.51 16.23 0.31
N LYS A 145 14.66 16.07 0.99
CA LYS A 145 14.73 16.18 2.45
C LYS A 145 14.33 17.60 2.86
N ALA A 146 13.46 17.71 3.85
CA ALA A 146 13.07 18.98 4.44
C ALA A 146 14.30 19.68 5.06
N PRO A 147 14.54 20.97 4.75
CA PRO A 147 15.65 21.72 5.34
C PRO A 147 15.55 21.83 6.87
N GLU A 148 16.70 21.88 7.55
CA GLU A 148 16.76 22.07 9.00
C GLU A 148 16.03 23.35 9.43
N LEU A 149 15.25 23.25 10.50
CA LEU A 149 14.60 24.36 11.19
C LEU A 149 15.09 24.40 12.64
N LYS A 150 15.48 25.58 13.10
CA LYS A 150 15.80 25.85 14.51
C LYS A 150 14.78 26.87 15.00
N LEU A 151 13.92 26.46 15.91
CA LEU A 151 12.78 27.26 16.37
C LEU A 151 12.70 27.20 17.90
N GLU A 152 11.85 28.03 18.48
CA GLU A 152 11.50 27.97 19.90
C GLU A 152 10.02 27.67 20.09
N ASP A 153 9.70 26.91 21.14
CA ASP A 153 8.32 26.74 21.61
C ASP A 153 7.84 27.93 22.46
N ILE A 154 6.59 27.89 22.90
CA ILE A 154 5.98 28.96 23.69
C ILE A 154 6.68 29.20 25.04
N SER A 155 7.34 28.16 25.57
CA SER A 155 8.09 28.19 26.83
C SER A 155 9.54 28.69 26.63
N GLY A 156 9.97 28.88 25.38
CA GLY A 156 11.35 29.23 25.03
C GLY A 156 12.30 28.03 24.95
N ASN A 157 11.77 26.80 24.86
CA ASN A 157 12.62 25.64 24.62
C ASN A 157 12.98 25.56 23.13
N PRO A 158 14.26 25.30 22.79
CA PRO A 158 14.65 25.12 21.40
C PRO A 158 14.11 23.80 20.84
N GLU A 159 13.55 23.85 19.64
CA GLU A 159 13.06 22.72 18.85
C GLU A 159 13.82 22.70 17.51
N ILE A 160 14.53 21.60 17.24
CA ILE A 160 15.28 21.42 15.99
C ILE A 160 14.59 20.37 15.14
N LEU A 161 14.02 20.79 14.00
CA LEU A 161 13.41 19.90 13.03
C LEU A 161 14.38 19.59 11.90
N PHE A 162 14.36 18.34 11.45
CA PHE A 162 15.19 17.85 10.34
C PHE A 162 16.69 18.19 10.49
N PRO A 163 17.34 17.82 11.62
CA PRO A 163 18.71 18.23 11.87
C PRO A 163 19.63 17.69 10.79
N SER A 164 20.49 18.57 10.30
CA SER A 164 21.52 18.30 9.31
C SER A 164 22.63 17.42 9.90
N ASP A 165 23.09 16.44 9.12
CA ASP A 165 24.10 15.47 9.55
C ASP A 165 25.49 16.11 9.83
N THR A 166 25.63 17.42 9.58
CA THR A 166 26.84 18.23 9.73
C THR A 166 27.19 18.60 11.18
N SER A 167 26.38 18.23 12.17
CA SER A 167 26.69 18.47 13.60
C SER A 167 27.55 17.38 14.27
N SER A 168 28.14 16.46 13.48
CA SER A 168 29.06 15.42 13.99
C SER A 168 30.56 15.71 13.76
N ALA A 169 30.92 16.89 13.28
CA ALA A 169 32.32 17.34 13.20
C ALA A 169 32.48 18.69 13.91
N GLY A 170 32.36 18.69 15.23
CA GLY A 170 32.98 19.73 16.03
C GLY A 170 34.49 19.47 16.03
N ASP A 171 35.25 20.36 15.39
CA ASP A 171 36.69 20.50 15.60
C ASP A 171 36.96 20.53 17.11
N THR A 172 37.46 19.43 17.65
CA THR A 172 38.07 19.41 18.97
C THR A 172 39.57 19.43 18.75
N ASP A 173 40.14 20.54 19.17
CA ASP A 173 41.57 20.77 19.27
C ASP A 173 42.22 19.61 20.05
N ASP A 174 43.25 19.05 19.45
CA ASP A 174 43.98 17.85 19.85
C ASP A 174 44.69 18.06 21.20
N THR A 175 44.14 17.49 22.27
CA THR A 175 44.92 17.11 23.46
C THR A 175 44.37 15.83 24.10
N GLY A 176 44.88 14.69 23.62
CA GLY A 176 45.37 13.60 24.48
C GLY A 176 44.41 12.77 25.35
N THR A 177 44.61 11.45 25.22
CA THR A 177 44.44 10.35 26.20
C THR A 177 43.08 9.63 26.34
N ASP A 178 43.17 8.33 25.99
CA ASP A 178 42.52 7.16 26.58
C ASP A 178 41.02 6.91 26.39
N GLY A 179 40.71 6.27 25.26
CA GLY A 179 40.20 4.88 25.26
C GLY A 179 39.03 4.52 26.19
N SER A 180 37.81 4.83 25.76
CA SER A 180 36.64 4.05 26.15
C SER A 180 35.63 3.98 25.00
N ASN A 181 35.32 2.76 24.58
CA ASN A 181 34.34 2.41 23.55
C ASN A 181 33.02 3.18 23.74
N ALA A 182 32.74 4.11 22.84
CA ALA A 182 31.40 4.65 22.63
C ALA A 182 30.81 3.98 21.39
N ASP A 183 29.73 3.24 21.62
CA ASP A 183 28.86 2.60 20.65
C ASP A 183 28.34 3.63 19.62
N SER A 184 29.06 3.74 18.50
CA SER A 184 28.70 4.54 17.34
C SER A 184 27.77 3.73 16.44
N SER A 185 26.53 3.50 16.88
CA SER A 185 25.48 2.94 16.03
C SER A 185 24.06 3.28 16.47
N LYS A 186 23.83 4.49 17.03
CA LYS A 186 22.47 5.04 17.11
C LYS A 186 22.08 5.60 15.74
N ALA A 187 21.64 4.71 14.85
CA ALA A 187 20.81 5.08 13.71
C ALA A 187 19.65 5.96 14.23
N LYS A 188 19.49 7.13 13.63
CA LYS A 188 18.44 8.11 13.96
C LYS A 188 17.09 7.42 13.78
N VAL A 189 16.49 6.98 14.88
CA VAL A 189 15.18 6.34 14.90
C VAL A 189 14.18 7.40 14.44
N SER A 190 13.62 7.25 13.25
CA SER A 190 12.45 8.04 12.85
C SER A 190 11.33 7.69 13.83
N ASP A 191 10.67 8.69 14.42
CA ASP A 191 9.56 8.43 15.35
C ASP A 191 8.32 7.84 14.63
N GLY A 192 8.41 7.63 13.31
CA GLY A 192 7.38 6.98 12.49
C GLY A 192 6.20 7.89 12.13
N ARG A 193 6.21 9.15 12.60
CA ARG A 193 5.10 10.09 12.43
C ARG A 193 5.34 11.08 11.31
N TRP A 194 4.27 11.30 10.54
CA TRP A 194 4.19 12.33 9.51
C TRP A 194 4.11 13.71 10.14
N LYS A 195 4.69 14.71 9.48
CA LYS A 195 4.85 16.06 9.99
C LYS A 195 4.17 17.05 9.06
N ILE A 196 3.32 17.91 9.61
CA ILE A 196 2.68 19.01 8.88
C ILE A 196 3.40 20.28 9.30
N LEU A 197 4.00 21.00 8.34
CA LEU A 197 4.59 22.31 8.62
C LEU A 197 3.62 23.36 8.12
N PHE A 198 3.15 24.23 9.01
CA PHE A 198 2.21 25.30 8.69
C PHE A 198 2.83 26.65 9.00
N PHE A 199 3.29 27.37 7.97
CA PHE A 199 3.86 28.70 8.09
C PHE A 199 2.76 29.75 7.99
N TYR A 200 2.65 30.61 9.02
CA TYR A 200 1.55 31.56 9.12
C TYR A 200 1.96 32.90 9.75
N ASP A 201 1.12 33.90 9.52
CA ASP A 201 1.15 35.20 10.18
C ASP A 201 -0.21 35.49 10.83
N THR A 202 -0.18 35.92 12.10
CA THR A 202 -1.31 36.43 12.89
C THR A 202 -2.11 37.55 12.22
N GLY A 203 -1.46 38.41 11.43
CA GLY A 203 -2.09 39.51 10.71
C GLY A 203 -2.77 39.11 9.40
N CYS A 204 -2.63 37.86 8.97
CA CYS A 204 -3.10 37.39 7.67
C CYS A 204 -4.53 36.79 7.75
N PRO A 205 -5.54 37.37 7.08
CA PRO A 205 -6.91 36.85 7.10
C PRO A 205 -7.00 35.42 6.54
N LYS A 206 -6.22 35.10 5.51
CA LYS A 206 -6.16 33.75 4.93
C LYS A 206 -5.55 32.74 5.91
N CYS A 207 -4.52 33.13 6.66
CA CYS A 207 -3.96 32.27 7.73
C CYS A 207 -5.00 31.94 8.80
N ARG A 208 -5.84 32.91 9.20
CA ARG A 208 -6.93 32.65 10.16
C ARG A 208 -7.92 31.61 9.65
N MET A 209 -8.34 31.72 8.38
CA MET A 209 -9.24 30.73 7.78
C MET A 209 -8.60 29.34 7.71
N GLU A 210 -7.37 29.24 7.20
CA GLU A 210 -6.64 27.97 7.12
C GLU A 210 -6.42 27.36 8.51
N SER A 211 -6.10 28.15 9.53
CA SER A 211 -5.91 27.64 10.90
C SER A 211 -7.18 26.98 11.45
N ILE A 212 -8.35 27.59 11.23
CA ILE A 212 -9.64 27.02 11.65
C ILE A 212 -9.95 25.73 10.89
N MET A 213 -9.73 25.72 9.57
CA MET A 213 -9.97 24.54 8.73
C MET A 213 -9.04 23.39 9.12
N LEU A 214 -7.74 23.67 9.23
CA LEU A 214 -6.71 22.71 9.61
C LEU A 214 -7.00 22.10 10.98
N ARG A 215 -7.35 22.92 11.98
CA ARG A 215 -7.78 22.45 13.30
C ARG A 215 -8.95 21.46 13.17
N ASN A 216 -10.01 21.85 12.48
CA ASN A 216 -11.21 21.00 12.34
C ASN A 216 -10.90 19.69 11.60
N ILE A 217 -10.06 19.72 10.56
CA ILE A 217 -9.67 18.53 9.80
C ILE A 217 -8.87 17.56 10.69
N LEU A 218 -7.89 18.07 11.43
CA LEU A 218 -7.03 17.25 12.27
C LEU A 218 -7.74 16.71 13.50
N ASP A 219 -8.66 17.48 14.09
CA ASP A 219 -9.44 17.06 15.26
C ASP A 219 -10.48 15.99 14.88
N ASN A 220 -11.18 16.16 13.75
CA ASN A 220 -12.16 15.18 13.26
C ASN A 220 -11.50 13.93 12.67
N GLY A 221 -10.36 14.10 11.98
CA GLY A 221 -9.68 13.00 11.30
C GLY A 221 -8.87 12.10 12.23
N ASN A 222 -8.45 12.62 13.40
CA ASN A 222 -7.61 11.91 14.37
C ASN A 222 -6.40 11.20 13.71
N TYR A 223 -5.72 11.91 12.81
CA TYR A 223 -4.60 11.36 12.07
C TYR A 223 -3.35 11.23 12.97
N PRO A 224 -2.50 10.20 12.78
CA PRO A 224 -1.24 10.03 13.51
C PRO A 224 -0.14 11.00 13.02
N VAL A 225 -0.36 12.30 13.17
CA VAL A 225 0.50 13.35 12.61
C VAL A 225 0.92 14.39 13.66
N ASP A 226 2.06 15.01 13.43
CA ASP A 226 2.55 16.13 14.23
C ASP A 226 2.40 17.43 13.45
N LEU A 227 1.60 18.36 13.97
CA LEU A 227 1.43 19.70 13.44
C LEU A 227 2.47 20.63 14.05
N TYR A 228 3.35 21.17 13.22
CA TYR A 228 4.27 22.26 13.55
C TYR A 228 3.72 23.56 12.96
N ALA A 229 3.06 24.36 13.80
CA ALA A 229 2.52 25.68 13.45
C ALA A 229 3.61 26.73 13.68
N ILE A 230 4.17 27.26 12.60
CA ILE A 230 5.37 28.12 12.58
C ILE A 230 4.97 29.56 12.29
N TYR A 231 5.11 30.42 13.28
CA TYR A 231 4.88 31.86 13.13
C TYR A 231 6.09 32.54 12.48
N THR A 232 5.83 33.40 11.51
CA THR A 232 6.88 34.01 10.66
C THR A 232 7.18 35.47 10.97
N GLN A 233 6.59 36.04 12.04
CA GLN A 233 6.86 37.41 12.47
C GLN A 233 7.41 37.44 13.90
N ASP A 234 7.58 38.65 14.45
CA ASP A 234 8.40 38.93 15.64
C ASP A 234 7.59 39.25 16.92
N ASN A 235 6.25 39.24 16.84
CA ASN A 235 5.40 39.62 17.96
C ASN A 235 4.95 38.41 18.79
N ARG A 236 5.74 38.08 19.83
CA ARG A 236 5.48 36.95 20.74
C ARG A 236 4.09 36.98 21.38
N GLN A 237 3.60 38.16 21.76
CA GLN A 237 2.31 38.28 22.45
C GLN A 237 1.16 37.94 21.50
N LEU A 238 1.15 38.52 20.30
CA LEU A 238 0.14 38.21 19.29
C LEU A 238 0.16 36.74 18.90
N TRP A 239 1.35 36.16 18.75
CA TRP A 239 1.53 34.74 18.48
C TRP A 239 0.97 33.83 19.58
N THR A 240 1.23 34.16 20.84
CA THR A 240 0.74 33.42 22.01
C THR A 240 -0.78 33.40 22.04
N ASP A 241 -1.41 34.57 21.87
CA ASP A 241 -2.87 34.72 21.89
C ASP A 241 -3.51 33.98 20.70
N TYR A 242 -2.93 34.12 19.51
CA TYR A 242 -3.40 33.45 18.29
C TYR A 242 -3.33 31.93 18.40
N SER A 243 -2.21 31.41 18.93
CA SER A 243 -1.97 29.97 19.04
C SER A 243 -2.96 29.29 19.99
N ALA A 244 -3.25 29.94 21.12
CA ALA A 244 -4.24 29.46 22.08
C ALA A 244 -5.66 29.41 21.48
N GLU A 245 -6.05 30.41 20.68
CA GLU A 245 -7.38 30.47 20.04
C GLU A 245 -7.52 29.43 18.91
N ASN A 246 -6.48 29.24 18.09
CA ASN A 246 -6.62 28.57 16.80
C ASN A 246 -6.08 27.13 16.73
N PHE A 247 -5.18 26.70 17.61
CA PHE A 247 -4.53 25.37 17.51
C PHE A 247 -4.81 24.43 18.67
N SER A 248 -5.91 24.67 19.40
CA SER A 248 -6.42 23.72 20.40
C SER A 248 -7.04 22.49 19.70
N ILE A 249 -6.27 21.41 19.56
CA ILE A 249 -6.69 20.11 18.99
C ILE A 249 -6.76 19.07 20.13
N THR A 250 -7.83 18.27 20.15
CA THR A 250 -8.10 17.25 21.17
C THR A 250 -7.94 15.81 20.68
N ALA A 251 -7.81 15.62 19.37
CA ALA A 251 -7.55 14.32 18.74
C ALA A 251 -6.35 13.59 19.39
N PRO A 252 -6.55 12.37 19.93
CA PRO A 252 -5.51 11.64 20.66
C PRO A 252 -4.24 11.32 19.85
N GLN A 253 -4.38 11.15 18.54
CA GLN A 253 -3.27 10.80 17.66
C GLN A 253 -2.59 12.01 17.02
N THR A 254 -3.08 13.23 17.24
CA THR A 254 -2.48 14.45 16.70
C THR A 254 -1.71 15.18 17.79
N LYS A 255 -0.45 15.56 17.52
CA LYS A 255 0.31 16.45 18.40
C LYS A 255 0.44 17.81 17.76
N VAL A 256 0.47 18.86 18.57
CA VAL A 256 0.59 20.25 18.12
C VAL A 256 1.78 20.91 18.77
N PHE A 257 2.63 21.52 17.95
CA PHE A 257 3.80 22.28 18.33
C PHE A 257 3.64 23.69 17.76
N ASN A 258 3.45 24.67 18.64
CA ASN A 258 3.44 26.08 18.25
C ASN A 258 4.87 26.58 18.36
N LEU A 259 5.44 27.00 17.23
CA LEU A 259 6.84 27.39 17.11
C LEU A 259 6.99 28.77 16.48
N TRP A 260 8.09 29.45 16.79
CA TRP A 260 8.50 30.70 16.15
C TRP A 260 10.04 30.78 16.08
N ASP A 261 10.56 31.68 15.25
CA ASP A 261 11.98 31.99 15.20
C ASP A 261 12.22 33.37 15.85
N PRO A 262 12.80 33.44 17.06
CA PRO A 262 13.08 34.71 17.73
C PRO A 262 14.14 35.55 17.02
N ASP A 263 15.05 34.91 16.28
CA ASP A 263 16.14 35.58 15.56
C ASP A 263 15.69 36.08 14.17
N LEU A 264 14.52 35.64 13.71
CA LEU A 264 13.95 35.93 12.39
C LEU A 264 14.94 35.65 11.26
N ASP A 265 15.60 34.49 11.32
CA ASP A 265 16.57 34.09 10.31
C ASP A 265 15.88 34.01 8.94
N PRO A 266 16.23 34.90 7.98
CA PRO A 266 15.63 34.88 6.67
C PRO A 266 15.89 33.57 5.92
N ASP A 267 16.92 32.81 6.31
CA ASP A 267 17.23 31.52 5.70
C ASP A 267 16.07 30.53 5.81
N MET A 268 15.29 30.54 6.90
CA MET A 268 14.12 29.67 7.01
C MET A 268 13.12 29.97 5.89
N LEU A 269 12.78 31.26 5.73
CA LEU A 269 11.81 31.71 4.73
C LEU A 269 12.31 31.42 3.31
N ILE A 270 13.61 31.59 3.07
CA ILE A 270 14.25 31.27 1.78
C ILE A 270 14.21 29.77 1.52
N ARG A 271 14.66 28.92 2.46
CA ARG A 271 14.76 27.47 2.26
C ARG A 271 13.40 26.80 2.03
N TYR A 272 12.35 27.31 2.67
CA TYR A 272 10.98 26.82 2.51
C TYR A 272 10.16 27.60 1.46
N GLY A 273 10.73 28.63 0.83
CA GLY A 273 10.07 29.43 -0.19
C GLY A 273 8.83 30.18 0.30
N ILE A 274 8.89 30.68 1.54
CA ILE A 274 7.80 31.41 2.20
C ILE A 274 7.82 32.87 1.74
N ILE A 275 7.37 33.11 0.51
CA ILE A 275 7.20 34.47 -0.03
C ILE A 275 5.88 35.10 0.47
N GLN A 276 4.87 34.26 0.69
CA GLN A 276 3.55 34.65 1.19
C GLN A 276 3.03 33.58 2.13
N THR A 277 2.37 33.99 3.21
CA THR A 277 1.64 33.12 4.12
C THR A 277 0.15 33.08 3.77
N PRO A 278 -0.56 31.96 3.99
CA PRO A 278 -0.07 30.71 4.58
C PRO A 278 0.66 29.80 3.60
N ARG A 279 1.49 28.89 4.13
CA ARG A 279 2.04 27.75 3.38
C ARG A 279 1.98 26.49 4.23
N ILE A 280 1.47 25.40 3.64
CA ILE A 280 1.40 24.08 4.27
C ILE A 280 2.30 23.10 3.51
N PHE A 281 3.07 22.32 4.28
CA PHE A 281 3.86 21.18 3.80
C PHE A 281 3.44 19.91 4.53
N LEU A 282 3.54 18.79 3.82
CA LEU A 282 3.45 17.45 4.39
C LEU A 282 4.79 16.74 4.20
N VAL A 283 5.40 16.31 5.30
CA VAL A 283 6.69 15.64 5.34
C VAL A 283 6.49 14.24 5.92
N ASP A 284 7.08 13.24 5.28
CA ASP A 284 7.00 11.85 5.73
C ASP A 284 7.93 11.57 6.92
N PRO A 285 7.84 10.38 7.55
CA PRO A 285 8.68 10.04 8.70
C PRO A 285 10.18 10.04 8.43
N ASP A 286 10.61 9.90 7.18
CA ASP A 286 12.02 9.93 6.76
C ASP A 286 12.52 11.37 6.52
N GLY A 287 11.66 12.37 6.74
CA GLY A 287 11.97 13.77 6.53
C GLY A 287 11.88 14.21 5.06
N ILE A 288 11.21 13.44 4.20
CA ILE A 288 11.02 13.77 2.78
C ILE A 288 9.73 14.55 2.57
N ILE A 289 9.81 15.66 1.84
CA ILE A 289 8.64 16.48 1.50
C ILE A 289 7.77 15.70 0.49
N ARG A 290 6.55 15.34 0.91
CA ARG A 290 5.55 14.65 0.08
C ARG A 290 4.45 15.57 -0.42
N GLY A 291 4.26 16.71 0.24
CA GLY A 291 3.37 17.76 -0.22
C GLY A 291 3.88 19.15 0.12
N ARG A 292 3.62 20.11 -0.76
CA ARG A 292 4.05 21.50 -0.67
C ARG A 292 2.98 22.42 -1.23
N GLY A 293 2.87 23.62 -0.65
CA GLY A 293 1.96 24.65 -1.16
C GLY A 293 0.50 24.24 -1.04
N LEU A 294 0.20 23.38 -0.06
CA LEU A 294 -1.12 22.85 0.18
C LEU A 294 -2.03 23.92 0.80
N ASP A 295 -3.32 23.80 0.54
CA ASP A 295 -4.36 24.32 1.43
C ASP A 295 -4.87 23.18 2.34
N SER A 296 -5.71 23.52 3.32
CA SER A 296 -6.24 22.53 4.29
C SER A 296 -7.00 21.39 3.61
N MET A 297 -7.70 21.64 2.50
CA MET A 297 -8.50 20.63 1.80
C MET A 297 -7.61 19.65 1.02
N ALA A 298 -6.62 20.17 0.27
CA ALA A 298 -5.64 19.36 -0.43
C ALA A 298 -4.81 18.53 0.55
N LEU A 299 -4.47 19.09 1.71
CA LEU A 299 -3.83 18.35 2.80
C LEU A 299 -4.70 17.19 3.26
N GLU A 300 -5.99 17.39 3.51
CA GLU A 300 -6.89 16.33 3.95
C GLU A 300 -6.97 15.17 2.93
N GLU A 301 -7.10 15.48 1.64
CA GLU A 301 -7.09 14.45 0.60
C GLU A 301 -5.77 13.68 0.57
N LEU A 302 -4.64 14.38 0.74
CA LEU A 302 -3.34 13.77 0.76
C LEU A 302 -3.17 12.88 1.99
N LEU A 303 -3.57 13.35 3.18
CA LEU A 303 -3.57 12.57 4.43
C LEU A 303 -4.42 11.31 4.29
N LYS A 304 -5.64 11.41 3.76
CA LYS A 304 -6.50 10.24 3.50
C LYS A 304 -5.84 9.22 2.60
N LYS A 305 -5.08 9.64 1.59
CA LYS A 305 -4.39 8.73 0.66
C LYS A 305 -3.14 8.11 1.27
N VAL A 306 -2.29 8.91 1.92
CA VAL A 306 -0.99 8.44 2.42
C VAL A 306 -1.11 7.72 3.77
N LEU A 307 -2.16 8.01 4.53
CA LEU A 307 -2.48 7.38 5.81
C LEU A 307 -3.66 6.40 5.72
N ALA A 308 -4.22 6.16 4.53
CA ALA A 308 -5.21 5.11 4.34
C ALA A 308 -4.63 3.79 4.88
N PRO A 309 -5.37 3.06 5.74
CA PRO A 309 -4.99 1.69 6.06
C PRO A 309 -4.84 0.94 4.74
N ARG A 310 -3.67 0.36 4.49
CA ARG A 310 -3.52 -0.59 3.37
C ARG A 310 -4.34 -1.82 3.75
N THR A 311 -5.60 -1.85 3.31
CA THR A 311 -6.48 -3.01 3.49
C THR A 311 -6.00 -4.09 2.54
N LEU A 312 -5.52 -5.20 3.11
CA LEU A 312 -5.20 -6.38 2.33
C LEU A 312 -6.50 -7.16 2.08
N GLU A 313 -6.64 -7.65 0.85
CA GLU A 313 -7.68 -8.61 0.47
C GLU A 313 -7.01 -9.94 0.20
N TYR A 314 -7.67 -11.02 0.61
CA TYR A 314 -7.11 -12.37 0.54
C TYR A 314 -8.03 -13.30 -0.24
N GLY A 315 -7.43 -14.30 -0.88
CA GLY A 315 -8.17 -15.38 -1.55
C GLY A 315 -8.83 -14.96 -2.85
N SER A 316 -8.21 -14.05 -3.61
CA SER A 316 -8.65 -13.72 -4.96
C SER A 316 -8.48 -14.91 -5.92
N ASP A 317 -9.18 -14.91 -7.05
CA ASP A 317 -9.06 -15.96 -8.09
C ASP A 317 -7.62 -16.05 -8.63
N GLU A 318 -6.92 -14.93 -8.72
CA GLU A 318 -5.50 -14.87 -9.12
C GLU A 318 -4.61 -15.55 -8.08
N SER A 319 -4.81 -15.25 -6.79
CA SER A 319 -4.04 -15.87 -5.71
C SER A 319 -4.28 -17.38 -5.66
N TYR A 320 -5.54 -17.80 -5.84
CA TYR A 320 -5.92 -19.21 -5.86
C TYR A 320 -5.25 -19.94 -7.03
N SER A 321 -5.31 -19.36 -8.23
CA SER A 321 -4.69 -19.93 -9.44
C SER A 321 -3.17 -20.01 -9.32
N PHE A 322 -2.54 -19.01 -8.68
CA PHE A 322 -1.12 -19.04 -8.36
C PHE A 322 -0.79 -20.23 -7.45
N TYR A 323 -1.47 -20.37 -6.32
CA TYR A 323 -1.18 -21.47 -5.38
C TYR A 323 -1.54 -22.85 -5.93
N GLU A 324 -2.55 -22.97 -6.80
CA GLU A 324 -2.78 -24.21 -7.56
C GLU A 324 -1.54 -24.60 -8.38
N SER A 325 -0.94 -23.65 -9.10
CA SER A 325 0.27 -23.92 -9.88
C SER A 325 1.48 -24.25 -9.01
N VAL A 326 1.52 -23.74 -7.77
CA VAL A 326 2.60 -24.00 -6.82
C VAL A 326 2.50 -25.39 -6.22
N PHE A 327 1.33 -25.77 -5.70
CA PHE A 327 1.16 -27.02 -4.93
C PHE A 327 0.73 -28.22 -5.78
N SER A 328 0.30 -28.00 -7.02
CA SER A 328 -0.10 -29.05 -7.95
C SER A 328 0.31 -28.73 -9.41
N PRO A 329 1.60 -28.47 -9.68
CA PRO A 329 2.09 -27.99 -10.99
C PRO A 329 1.79 -28.92 -12.17
N ASP A 330 1.73 -30.23 -11.93
CA ASP A 330 1.55 -31.30 -12.91
C ASP A 330 0.39 -32.24 -12.57
N GLY A 331 -0.47 -31.82 -11.63
CA GLY A 331 -1.53 -32.65 -11.07
C GLY A 331 -1.02 -33.68 -10.06
N SER A 332 0.28 -33.72 -9.77
CA SER A 332 0.84 -34.49 -8.65
C SER A 332 0.89 -33.62 -7.40
N GLY A 333 0.21 -34.05 -6.33
CA GLY A 333 0.22 -33.34 -5.06
C GLY A 333 1.55 -33.50 -4.31
N MET A 334 1.97 -32.46 -3.60
CA MET A 334 3.07 -32.52 -2.63
C MET A 334 2.63 -33.21 -1.33
N ASP A 335 3.59 -33.82 -0.62
CA ASP A 335 3.35 -34.30 0.74
C ASP A 335 3.33 -33.14 1.75
N CYS A 336 2.98 -33.44 3.01
CA CYS A 336 2.85 -32.38 4.03
C CYS A 336 4.18 -31.64 4.25
N ASP A 337 5.31 -32.34 4.25
CA ASP A 337 6.62 -31.74 4.52
C ASP A 337 7.08 -30.84 3.37
N GLY A 338 6.81 -31.21 2.11
CA GLY A 338 7.04 -30.35 0.95
C GLY A 338 6.21 -29.07 1.02
N ILE A 339 4.94 -29.16 1.38
CA ILE A 339 4.07 -27.97 1.53
C ILE A 339 4.58 -27.08 2.67
N LYS A 340 4.94 -27.65 3.83
CA LYS A 340 5.54 -26.92 4.96
C LYS A 340 6.81 -26.18 4.56
N ALA A 341 7.67 -26.80 3.76
CA ALA A 341 8.90 -26.18 3.26
C ALA A 341 8.62 -24.97 2.37
N VAL A 342 7.56 -25.01 1.55
CA VAL A 342 7.14 -23.84 0.74
C VAL A 342 6.62 -22.71 1.64
N ILE A 343 5.82 -23.03 2.67
CA ILE A 343 5.35 -22.03 3.65
C ILE A 343 6.54 -21.35 4.34
N ASP A 344 7.51 -22.15 4.80
CA ASP A 344 8.73 -21.65 5.43
C ASP A 344 9.54 -20.79 4.46
N HIS A 345 9.66 -21.20 3.20
CA HIS A 345 10.36 -20.43 2.17
C HIS A 345 9.70 -19.06 1.94
N ILE A 346 8.37 -18.99 1.90
CA ILE A 346 7.64 -17.72 1.77
C ILE A 346 7.97 -16.81 2.96
N ALA A 347 7.91 -17.34 4.19
CA ALA A 347 8.23 -16.57 5.39
C ALA A 347 9.69 -16.08 5.40
N ASP A 348 10.64 -16.93 5.03
CA ASP A 348 12.06 -16.59 5.00
C ASP A 348 12.36 -15.49 3.97
N ARG A 349 11.77 -15.59 2.77
CA ARG A 349 12.00 -14.61 1.70
C ARG A 349 11.38 -13.25 2.00
N THR A 350 10.21 -13.24 2.62
CA THR A 350 9.47 -12.00 2.89
C THR A 350 9.88 -11.35 4.22
N LEU A 351 9.84 -12.10 5.33
CA LEU A 351 10.14 -11.55 6.66
C LEU A 351 11.65 -11.51 6.94
N ALA A 352 12.35 -12.64 6.80
CA ALA A 352 13.73 -12.73 7.27
C ALA A 352 14.72 -11.98 6.35
N GLN A 353 14.55 -12.11 5.02
CA GLN A 353 15.44 -11.50 4.04
C GLN A 353 15.00 -10.10 3.63
N ALA A 354 13.74 -9.93 3.20
CA ALA A 354 13.26 -8.64 2.70
C ALA A 354 12.78 -7.68 3.79
N LYS A 355 12.49 -8.17 5.01
CA LYS A 355 11.84 -7.41 6.09
C LYS A 355 10.54 -6.73 5.64
N ASP A 356 9.84 -7.36 4.70
CA ASP A 356 8.59 -6.88 4.13
C ASP A 356 7.41 -7.60 4.78
N THR A 357 6.93 -7.03 5.89
CA THR A 357 5.78 -7.56 6.63
C THR A 357 4.50 -7.50 5.79
N LEU A 358 4.36 -6.55 4.85
CA LEU A 358 3.15 -6.42 4.06
C LEU A 358 3.04 -7.52 3.02
N LEU A 359 4.16 -7.82 2.33
CA LEU A 359 4.22 -8.92 1.38
C LEU A 359 4.01 -10.26 2.09
N PHE A 360 4.60 -10.45 3.28
CA PHE A 360 4.33 -11.64 4.09
C PHE A 360 2.84 -11.76 4.42
N LYS A 361 2.20 -10.68 4.90
CA LYS A 361 0.77 -10.68 5.21
C LYS A 361 -0.06 -11.08 4.00
N GLN A 362 0.22 -10.50 2.83
CA GLN A 362 -0.46 -10.86 1.59
C GLN A 362 -0.36 -12.37 1.32
N MET A 363 0.87 -12.89 1.26
CA MET A 363 1.09 -14.29 0.89
C MET A 363 0.56 -15.29 1.92
N ALA A 364 0.84 -15.07 3.21
CA ALA A 364 0.38 -15.95 4.28
C ALA A 364 -1.14 -15.87 4.47
N GLY A 365 -1.73 -14.69 4.29
CA GLY A 365 -3.18 -14.51 4.28
C GLY A 365 -3.83 -15.24 3.10
N ASP A 366 -3.30 -15.12 1.88
CA ASP A 366 -3.84 -15.88 0.74
C ASP A 366 -3.74 -17.39 0.95
N LEU A 367 -2.64 -17.89 1.53
CA LEU A 367 -2.52 -19.30 1.91
C LEU A 367 -3.57 -19.74 2.93
N LEU A 368 -3.89 -18.89 3.90
CA LEU A 368 -4.95 -19.14 4.89
C LEU A 368 -6.31 -19.31 4.22
N TYR A 369 -6.59 -18.60 3.12
CA TYR A 369 -7.84 -18.74 2.36
C TYR A 369 -7.80 -19.88 1.34
N TYR A 370 -6.61 -20.24 0.85
CA TYR A 370 -6.42 -21.32 -0.10
C TYR A 370 -6.55 -22.71 0.53
N PHE A 371 -5.83 -22.99 1.63
CA PHE A 371 -5.73 -24.35 2.15
C PHE A 371 -7.03 -24.95 2.72
N PRO A 372 -7.88 -24.23 3.46
CA PRO A 372 -9.09 -24.81 4.04
C PRO A 372 -10.04 -25.40 3.00
N LEU A 373 -10.02 -24.88 1.77
CA LEU A 373 -10.83 -25.34 0.63
C LEU A 373 -10.29 -26.63 -0.01
N LYS A 374 -9.09 -27.07 0.36
CA LYS A 374 -8.43 -28.24 -0.24
C LYS A 374 -8.75 -29.52 0.50
N ARG A 375 -8.77 -30.62 -0.27
CA ARG A 375 -8.87 -31.99 0.25
C ARG A 375 -7.49 -32.58 0.48
N GLY A 376 -7.47 -33.69 1.19
CA GLY A 376 -6.27 -34.48 1.46
C GLY A 376 -5.63 -34.12 2.79
N GLY A 377 -5.13 -35.13 3.48
CA GLY A 377 -4.45 -35.00 4.77
C GLY A 377 -3.22 -34.09 4.70
N GLN A 378 -2.48 -34.12 3.59
CA GLN A 378 -1.30 -33.28 3.34
C GLN A 378 -1.63 -31.77 3.44
N MET A 379 -2.72 -31.32 2.82
CA MET A 379 -3.14 -29.92 2.82
C MET A 379 -3.64 -29.48 4.19
N LYS A 380 -4.39 -30.35 4.88
CA LYS A 380 -4.91 -30.07 6.24
C LYS A 380 -3.78 -30.04 7.27
N CYS A 381 -2.79 -30.93 7.15
CA CYS A 381 -1.56 -30.93 7.93
C CYS A 381 -0.78 -29.61 7.74
N ALA A 382 -0.61 -29.15 6.50
CA ALA A 382 0.01 -27.87 6.21
C ALA A 382 -0.79 -26.67 6.72
N THR A 383 -2.13 -26.76 6.71
CA THR A 383 -3.01 -25.72 7.27
C THR A 383 -2.74 -25.53 8.76
N GLY A 384 -2.72 -26.62 9.53
CA GLY A 384 -2.39 -26.58 10.96
C GLY A 384 -1.02 -25.94 11.21
N TYR A 385 -0.02 -26.33 10.42
CA TYR A 385 1.33 -25.76 10.51
C TYR A 385 1.38 -24.25 10.22
N LEU A 386 0.73 -23.77 9.16
CA LEU A 386 0.63 -22.35 8.84
C LEU A 386 0.01 -21.58 10.01
N LEU A 387 -1.12 -22.10 10.53
CA LEU A 387 -1.86 -21.46 11.62
C LEU A 387 -0.98 -21.32 12.87
N GLU A 388 -0.39 -22.41 13.35
CA GLU A 388 0.39 -22.43 14.59
C GLU A 388 1.70 -21.65 14.50
N LYS A 389 2.40 -21.73 13.37
CA LYS A 389 3.75 -21.14 13.25
C LYS A 389 3.72 -19.66 12.83
N TYR A 390 2.77 -19.28 11.97
CA TYR A 390 2.83 -18.02 11.23
C TYR A 390 1.61 -17.12 11.42
N ILE A 391 0.50 -17.63 11.93
CA ILE A 391 -0.72 -16.85 12.13
C ILE A 391 -1.00 -16.64 13.62
N THR A 392 -1.42 -17.69 14.31
CA THR A 392 -1.81 -17.65 15.72
C THR A 392 -0.59 -17.34 16.59
N GLY A 393 -0.72 -16.34 17.47
CA GLY A 393 0.36 -15.93 18.39
C GLY A 393 1.41 -14.99 17.79
N ARG A 394 1.33 -14.66 16.48
CA ARG A 394 2.18 -13.66 15.82
C ARG A 394 1.59 -12.25 15.89
N ASN A 395 1.35 -11.77 17.11
CA ASN A 395 0.82 -10.42 17.38
C ASN A 395 1.83 -9.31 17.00
N ASP A 396 3.07 -9.67 16.70
CA ASP A 396 4.06 -8.78 16.10
C ASP A 396 3.75 -8.48 14.63
N ILE A 397 3.04 -9.39 13.95
CA ILE A 397 2.62 -9.26 12.54
C ILE A 397 1.15 -8.89 12.45
N TRP A 398 0.27 -9.75 12.98
CA TRP A 398 -1.19 -9.63 12.87
C TRP A 398 -1.73 -8.78 14.02
N ASN A 399 -1.70 -7.47 13.85
CA ASN A 399 -1.90 -6.51 14.93
C ASN A 399 -2.85 -5.36 14.60
N THR A 400 -3.51 -5.41 13.44
CA THR A 400 -4.51 -4.42 13.06
C THR A 400 -5.93 -4.92 13.30
N PRO A 401 -6.93 -4.03 13.37
CA PRO A 401 -8.34 -4.42 13.41
C PRO A 401 -8.75 -5.28 12.22
N ASP A 402 -8.19 -5.02 11.03
CA ASP A 402 -8.46 -5.79 9.81
C ASP A 402 -7.89 -7.21 9.91
N ASP A 403 -6.67 -7.36 10.45
CA ASP A 403 -6.06 -8.67 10.73
C ASP A 403 -6.91 -9.49 11.70
N SER A 404 -7.46 -8.84 12.73
CA SER A 404 -8.29 -9.50 13.74
C SER A 404 -9.52 -10.16 13.13
N LEU A 405 -10.17 -9.47 12.18
CA LEU A 405 -11.38 -9.95 11.52
C LEU A 405 -11.09 -10.93 10.38
N LYS A 406 -10.19 -10.58 9.48
CA LYS A 406 -9.95 -11.34 8.24
C LYS A 406 -9.00 -12.51 8.44
N VAL A 407 -8.07 -12.43 9.40
CA VAL A 407 -7.00 -13.41 9.54
C VAL A 407 -7.15 -14.18 10.84
N LEU A 408 -7.06 -13.52 11.99
CA LEU A 408 -7.07 -14.20 13.29
C LEU A 408 -8.39 -14.91 13.57
N GLY A 409 -9.53 -14.25 13.35
CA GLY A 409 -10.85 -14.88 13.51
C GLY A 409 -11.06 -16.08 12.58
N PHE A 410 -10.63 -15.97 11.32
CA PHE A 410 -10.74 -17.08 10.36
C PHE A 410 -9.76 -18.22 10.67
N ALA A 411 -8.56 -17.89 11.15
CA ALA A 411 -7.56 -18.83 11.63
C ALA A 411 -8.06 -19.62 12.85
N GLU A 412 -8.68 -18.96 13.82
CA GLU A 412 -9.27 -19.63 14.99
C GLU A 412 -10.41 -20.58 14.60
N LEU A 413 -11.30 -20.15 13.70
CA LEU A 413 -12.36 -21.02 13.16
C LEU A 413 -11.78 -22.24 12.44
N THR A 414 -10.76 -22.03 11.61
CA THR A 414 -10.10 -23.12 10.87
C THR A 414 -9.37 -24.08 11.82
N HIS A 415 -8.65 -23.55 12.81
CA HIS A 415 -7.99 -24.34 13.83
C HIS A 415 -8.99 -25.20 14.62
N MET A 416 -10.13 -24.61 15.01
CA MET A 416 -11.22 -25.34 15.66
C MET A 416 -11.72 -26.51 14.79
N LEU A 417 -11.94 -26.28 13.49
CA LEU A 417 -12.39 -27.33 12.57
C LEU A 417 -11.36 -28.48 12.47
N LEU A 418 -10.08 -28.16 12.30
CA LEU A 418 -9.01 -29.17 12.23
C LEU A 418 -8.88 -30.02 13.51
N SER A 419 -9.24 -29.46 14.66
CA SER A 419 -9.19 -30.17 15.95
C SER A 419 -10.30 -31.24 16.11
N ARG A 420 -11.34 -31.21 15.27
CA ARG A 420 -12.52 -32.08 15.41
C ARG A 420 -12.24 -33.52 14.99
N ALA A 421 -12.65 -34.47 15.82
CA ALA A 421 -12.40 -35.90 15.63
C ALA A 421 -10.90 -36.25 15.50
N ALA A 422 -10.02 -35.57 16.24
CA ALA A 422 -8.56 -35.77 16.19
C ALA A 422 -8.11 -37.24 16.16
N ILE A 423 -7.00 -37.52 15.46
CA ILE A 423 -6.39 -38.86 15.44
C ILE A 423 -6.06 -39.27 16.88
N GLY A 424 -6.38 -40.51 17.24
CA GLY A 424 -6.23 -41.05 18.60
C GLY A 424 -7.42 -40.74 19.54
N SER A 425 -8.34 -39.83 19.16
CA SER A 425 -9.55 -39.56 19.95
C SER A 425 -10.62 -40.62 19.71
N LYS A 426 -11.60 -40.71 20.64
CA LYS A 426 -12.81 -41.52 20.41
C LYS A 426 -13.75 -40.79 19.47
N VAL A 427 -14.26 -41.50 18.47
CA VAL A 427 -15.29 -40.96 17.58
C VAL A 427 -16.54 -40.61 18.41
N PRO A 428 -17.20 -39.47 18.15
CA PRO A 428 -18.43 -39.08 18.84
C PRO A 428 -19.52 -40.15 18.70
N GLY A 429 -20.23 -40.44 19.80
CA GLY A 429 -21.26 -41.48 19.87
C GLY A 429 -22.60 -41.09 19.24
N ILE A 430 -22.56 -40.51 18.05
CA ILE A 430 -23.71 -40.02 17.30
C ILE A 430 -24.39 -41.18 16.58
N SER A 431 -25.72 -41.23 16.64
CA SER A 431 -26.54 -42.17 15.88
C SER A 431 -26.91 -41.54 14.54
N VAL A 432 -26.49 -42.14 13.43
CA VAL A 432 -26.67 -41.59 12.08
C VAL A 432 -27.30 -42.62 11.14
N MET A 433 -28.24 -42.17 10.30
CA MET A 433 -28.79 -42.99 9.23
C MET A 433 -27.72 -43.16 8.15
N ALA A 434 -27.29 -44.40 7.91
CA ALA A 434 -26.15 -44.67 7.05
C ALA A 434 -26.26 -46.04 6.40
N THR A 435 -25.47 -46.25 5.35
CA THR A 435 -25.39 -47.52 4.62
C THR A 435 -24.04 -48.18 4.88
N LEU A 436 -24.08 -49.32 5.58
CA LEU A 436 -22.88 -50.11 5.86
C LEU A 436 -22.66 -51.15 4.76
N LYS A 437 -21.55 -51.02 4.04
CA LYS A 437 -21.06 -51.97 3.03
C LYS A 437 -19.96 -52.84 3.64
N LYS A 438 -20.13 -54.16 3.57
CA LYS A 438 -19.20 -55.13 4.14
C LYS A 438 -18.43 -55.86 3.04
N SER A 439 -17.19 -56.25 3.36
CA SER A 439 -16.35 -57.14 2.52
C SER A 439 -17.00 -58.46 2.11
N SER A 440 -18.05 -58.90 2.82
CA SER A 440 -18.85 -60.07 2.43
C SER A 440 -19.82 -59.81 1.27
N GLY A 441 -19.87 -58.59 0.71
CA GLY A 441 -20.87 -58.16 -0.28
C GLY A 441 -22.26 -57.91 0.30
N LYS A 442 -22.39 -57.81 1.63
CA LYS A 442 -23.66 -57.46 2.29
C LYS A 442 -23.72 -55.96 2.51
N GLU A 443 -24.82 -55.36 2.13
CA GLU A 443 -25.13 -53.95 2.34
C GLU A 443 -26.37 -53.81 3.22
N LYS A 444 -26.34 -52.88 4.18
CA LYS A 444 -27.49 -52.63 5.06
C LYS A 444 -27.58 -51.16 5.48
N THR A 445 -28.69 -50.54 5.12
CA THR A 445 -29.06 -49.18 5.53
C THR A 445 -29.91 -49.21 6.81
N ARG A 446 -29.52 -48.44 7.82
CA ARG A 446 -30.26 -48.23 9.09
C ARG A 446 -29.56 -47.17 9.94
N MET A 447 -30.09 -46.93 11.13
CA MET A 447 -29.38 -46.17 12.16
C MET A 447 -28.15 -46.93 12.68
N TYR A 448 -26.98 -46.30 12.61
CA TYR A 448 -25.71 -46.77 13.15
C TYR A 448 -25.18 -45.78 14.17
N ARG A 449 -24.62 -46.29 15.27
CA ARG A 449 -23.96 -45.47 16.28
C ARG A 449 -22.45 -45.50 16.01
N LEU A 450 -21.83 -44.36 15.74
CA LEU A 450 -20.45 -44.27 15.22
C LEU A 450 -19.40 -44.85 16.18
N ASP A 451 -19.59 -44.72 17.49
CA ASP A 451 -18.71 -45.25 18.55
C ASP A 451 -18.83 -46.77 18.77
N ARG A 452 -19.79 -47.44 18.10
CA ARG A 452 -20.09 -48.87 18.30
C ARG A 452 -20.03 -49.69 17.01
N LEU A 453 -19.25 -49.26 16.03
CA LEU A 453 -19.04 -50.04 14.82
C LEU A 453 -18.20 -51.29 15.14
N PRO A 454 -18.55 -52.46 14.58
CA PRO A 454 -18.06 -53.75 15.06
C PRO A 454 -16.63 -54.10 14.63
N ARG A 455 -16.04 -53.33 13.71
CA ARG A 455 -14.76 -53.59 13.04
C ARG A 455 -14.10 -52.29 12.61
N ARG A 456 -12.84 -52.38 12.17
CA ARG A 456 -12.17 -51.33 11.41
C ARG A 456 -13.11 -50.86 10.29
N THR A 457 -13.43 -49.57 10.30
CA THR A 457 -14.44 -49.01 9.40
C THR A 457 -13.97 -47.67 8.85
N ILE A 458 -14.06 -47.51 7.54
CA ILE A 458 -13.87 -46.22 6.86
C ILE A 458 -15.24 -45.58 6.73
N VAL A 459 -15.40 -44.38 7.27
CA VAL A 459 -16.64 -43.61 7.20
C VAL A 459 -16.48 -42.54 6.14
N ILE A 460 -17.46 -42.46 5.23
CA ILE A 460 -17.48 -41.51 4.11
C ILE A 460 -18.72 -40.65 4.26
N PHE A 461 -18.53 -39.38 4.62
CA PHE A 461 -19.59 -38.38 4.49
C PHE A 461 -19.61 -37.86 3.06
N HIS A 462 -20.78 -37.88 2.42
CA HIS A 462 -20.96 -37.48 1.03
C HIS A 462 -22.26 -36.72 0.81
N THR A 463 -22.37 -36.08 -0.35
CA THR A 463 -23.61 -35.49 -0.87
C THR A 463 -23.89 -36.02 -2.28
N GLU A 464 -25.15 -35.95 -2.70
CA GLU A 464 -25.56 -36.20 -4.06
C GLU A 464 -25.00 -35.10 -4.99
N GLY A 465 -24.75 -35.45 -6.27
CA GLY A 465 -24.21 -34.50 -7.26
C GLY A 465 -22.71 -34.18 -7.13
N CYS A 466 -22.05 -34.55 -6.03
CA CYS A 466 -20.61 -34.39 -5.82
C CYS A 466 -19.79 -35.41 -6.64
N GLU A 467 -19.04 -34.95 -7.65
CA GLU A 467 -18.24 -35.82 -8.53
C GLU A 467 -17.15 -36.59 -7.78
N PHE A 468 -16.47 -35.91 -6.86
CA PHE A 468 -15.43 -36.51 -6.02
C PHE A 468 -16.00 -37.56 -5.07
N CYS A 469 -17.19 -37.31 -4.51
CA CYS A 469 -17.89 -38.26 -3.67
C CYS A 469 -18.23 -39.54 -4.44
N ARG A 470 -18.69 -39.39 -5.70
CA ARG A 470 -18.96 -40.52 -6.58
C ARG A 470 -17.70 -41.34 -6.86
N ALA A 471 -16.58 -40.68 -7.14
CA ALA A 471 -15.30 -41.34 -7.40
C ALA A 471 -14.78 -42.10 -6.18
N GLU A 472 -14.83 -41.49 -4.99
CA GLU A 472 -14.41 -42.11 -3.73
C GLU A 472 -15.29 -43.29 -3.32
N ILE A 473 -16.62 -43.19 -3.50
CA ILE A 473 -17.54 -44.31 -3.25
C ILE A 473 -17.27 -45.46 -4.23
N ALA A 474 -17.00 -45.16 -5.51
CA ALA A 474 -16.63 -46.19 -6.49
C ALA A 474 -15.29 -46.86 -6.12
N ALA A 475 -14.31 -46.10 -5.62
CA ALA A 475 -13.06 -46.65 -5.11
C ALA A 475 -13.30 -47.58 -3.90
N ALA A 476 -14.16 -47.18 -2.96
CA ALA A 476 -14.57 -48.03 -1.84
C ALA A 476 -15.19 -49.36 -2.30
N ASP A 477 -16.04 -49.32 -3.33
CA ASP A 477 -16.65 -50.52 -3.91
C ASP A 477 -15.61 -51.43 -4.58
N SER A 478 -14.62 -50.87 -5.28
CA SER A 478 -13.50 -51.63 -5.85
C SER A 478 -12.65 -52.31 -4.76
N LEU A 479 -12.29 -51.57 -3.70
CA LEU A 479 -11.52 -52.10 -2.57
C LEU A 479 -12.26 -53.23 -1.85
N LEU A 480 -13.58 -53.12 -1.70
CA LEU A 480 -14.41 -54.18 -1.13
C LEU A 480 -14.36 -55.48 -1.95
N GLN A 481 -14.26 -55.39 -3.28
CA GLN A 481 -14.11 -56.56 -4.15
C GLN A 481 -12.73 -57.21 -4.01
N GLU A 482 -11.66 -56.41 -3.96
CA GLU A 482 -10.29 -56.89 -3.80
C GLU A 482 -10.03 -57.56 -2.43
N MET A 483 -10.75 -57.11 -1.40
CA MET A 483 -10.65 -57.64 -0.04
C MET A 483 -11.46 -58.91 0.20
N LYS A 484 -12.22 -59.40 -0.80
CA LYS A 484 -12.99 -60.64 -0.66
C LYS A 484 -12.09 -61.82 -0.29
N GLY A 485 -12.41 -62.49 0.82
CA GLY A 485 -11.67 -63.66 1.31
C GLY A 485 -10.46 -63.33 2.20
N ARG A 486 -10.07 -62.06 2.37
CA ARG A 486 -9.00 -61.66 3.30
C ARG A 486 -9.43 -61.78 4.77
N ARG A 487 -8.46 -62.00 5.66
CA ARG A 487 -8.66 -62.05 7.12
C ARG A 487 -8.79 -60.65 7.74
N ASP A 488 -7.99 -59.71 7.27
CA ASP A 488 -8.15 -58.30 7.63
C ASP A 488 -9.24 -57.68 6.75
N ARG A 489 -10.31 -57.20 7.38
CA ARG A 489 -11.54 -56.78 6.70
C ARG A 489 -11.95 -55.41 7.22
N THR A 490 -11.89 -54.44 6.33
CA THR A 490 -12.43 -53.10 6.53
C THR A 490 -13.86 -53.05 6.01
N ASP A 491 -14.77 -52.48 6.80
CA ASP A 491 -16.12 -52.15 6.36
C ASP A 491 -16.17 -50.66 5.95
N PHE A 492 -17.13 -50.29 5.09
CA PHE A 492 -17.33 -48.90 4.67
C PHE A 492 -18.71 -48.42 5.10
N LEU A 493 -18.77 -47.29 5.81
CA LEU A 493 -20.02 -46.67 6.24
C LEU A 493 -20.25 -45.39 5.43
N LEU A 494 -21.26 -45.41 4.57
CA LEU A 494 -21.64 -44.27 3.75
C LEU A 494 -22.71 -43.44 4.49
N VAL A 495 -22.41 -42.17 4.72
CA VAL A 495 -23.31 -41.20 5.36
C VAL A 495 -23.67 -40.12 4.35
N ASP A 496 -24.93 -40.10 3.95
CA ASP A 496 -25.46 -39.12 3.02
C ASP A 496 -25.91 -37.86 3.77
N MET A 497 -25.16 -36.77 3.60
CA MET A 497 -25.41 -35.51 4.29
C MET A 497 -26.68 -34.80 3.80
N ASP A 498 -27.17 -35.07 2.59
CA ASP A 498 -28.43 -34.51 2.09
C ASP A 498 -29.62 -35.19 2.77
N VAL A 499 -29.56 -36.51 2.93
CA VAL A 499 -30.54 -37.28 3.71
C VAL A 499 -30.51 -36.86 5.18
N ILE A 500 -29.32 -36.71 5.77
CA ILE A 500 -29.20 -36.30 7.18
C ILE A 500 -29.71 -34.88 7.40
N SER A 501 -29.34 -33.93 6.53
CA SER A 501 -29.77 -32.53 6.68
C SER A 501 -31.28 -32.36 6.50
N SER A 502 -31.88 -33.09 5.55
CA SER A 502 -33.33 -33.01 5.28
C SER A 502 -34.19 -33.76 6.29
N SER A 503 -33.78 -34.96 6.69
CA SER A 503 -34.62 -35.87 7.49
C SER A 503 -34.25 -35.91 8.97
N TYR A 504 -33.04 -35.49 9.34
CA TYR A 504 -32.50 -35.57 10.72
C TYR A 504 -31.72 -34.29 11.10
N PRO A 505 -32.34 -33.10 11.09
CA PRO A 505 -31.63 -31.82 11.26
C PRO A 505 -30.88 -31.69 12.60
N GLY A 506 -31.39 -32.31 13.68
CA GLY A 506 -30.68 -32.35 14.95
C GLY A 506 -29.37 -33.14 14.87
N THR A 507 -29.39 -34.30 14.21
CA THR A 507 -28.20 -35.11 13.94
C THR A 507 -27.25 -34.40 12.99
N ALA A 508 -27.77 -33.68 11.98
CA ALA A 508 -26.95 -32.87 11.07
C ALA A 508 -26.13 -31.83 11.85
N LYS A 509 -26.76 -31.14 12.81
CA LYS A 509 -26.06 -30.21 13.70
C LYS A 509 -25.00 -30.90 14.55
N GLU A 510 -25.32 -32.03 15.20
CA GLU A 510 -24.34 -32.78 16.00
C GLU A 510 -23.12 -33.20 15.17
N LEU A 511 -23.33 -33.62 13.91
CA LEU A 511 -22.25 -33.97 12.99
C LEU A 511 -21.41 -32.75 12.60
N LEU A 512 -22.07 -31.63 12.26
CA LEU A 512 -21.40 -30.37 11.96
C LEU A 512 -20.65 -29.79 13.15
N ASP A 513 -21.02 -30.10 14.39
CA ASP A 513 -20.28 -29.69 15.60
C ASP A 513 -19.08 -30.61 15.87
N SER A 514 -19.11 -31.84 15.35
CA SER A 514 -18.21 -32.94 15.71
C SER A 514 -17.15 -33.27 14.65
N PHE A 515 -17.36 -32.87 13.40
CA PHE A 515 -16.49 -33.19 12.27
C PHE A 515 -16.20 -31.94 11.42
N ASP A 516 -15.08 -31.97 10.70
CA ASP A 516 -14.76 -30.97 9.68
C ASP A 516 -15.43 -31.33 8.35
N LEU A 517 -16.71 -30.94 8.21
CA LEU A 517 -17.51 -31.18 7.01
C LEU A 517 -17.48 -29.97 6.06
N THR A 518 -16.46 -29.11 6.14
CA THR A 518 -16.32 -27.94 5.26
C THR A 518 -16.07 -28.33 3.80
N VAL A 519 -15.43 -29.48 3.57
CA VAL A 519 -15.17 -30.02 2.24
C VAL A 519 -15.63 -31.48 2.20
N LEU A 520 -16.44 -31.83 1.20
CA LEU A 520 -16.90 -33.19 0.97
C LEU A 520 -16.27 -33.80 -0.31
N PRO A 521 -16.04 -35.12 -0.33
CA PRO A 521 -16.31 -36.07 0.75
C PRO A 521 -15.32 -35.91 1.91
N TYR A 522 -15.81 -36.06 3.15
CA TYR A 522 -14.96 -36.16 4.33
C TYR A 522 -14.83 -37.63 4.70
N ILE A 523 -13.61 -38.16 4.61
CA ILE A 523 -13.30 -39.58 4.79
C ILE A 523 -12.35 -39.73 5.97
N PHE A 524 -12.72 -40.59 6.90
CA PHE A 524 -11.89 -40.91 8.06
C PHE A 524 -12.03 -42.38 8.44
N GLU A 525 -11.06 -42.87 9.18
CA GLU A 525 -10.98 -44.25 9.61
C GLU A 525 -11.13 -44.37 11.12
N ILE A 526 -11.86 -45.40 11.55
CA ILE A 526 -11.90 -45.81 12.95
C ILE A 526 -11.49 -47.27 13.13
N ASP A 527 -10.82 -47.54 14.24
CA ASP A 527 -10.50 -48.90 14.67
C ASP A 527 -11.72 -49.64 15.26
N SER A 528 -11.56 -50.93 15.56
CA SER A 528 -12.60 -51.75 16.20
C SER A 528 -13.04 -51.29 17.59
N LYS A 529 -12.32 -50.34 18.21
CA LYS A 529 -12.64 -49.74 19.51
C LYS A 529 -13.31 -48.37 19.35
N GLY A 530 -13.57 -47.89 18.13
CA GLY A 530 -14.11 -46.56 17.86
C GLY A 530 -13.10 -45.43 18.07
N THR A 531 -11.80 -45.71 17.95
CA THR A 531 -10.74 -44.69 17.98
C THR A 531 -10.45 -44.23 16.55
N VAL A 532 -10.34 -42.92 16.31
CA VAL A 532 -9.98 -42.38 14.99
C VAL A 532 -8.51 -42.69 14.70
N THR A 533 -8.23 -43.37 13.59
CA THR A 533 -6.86 -43.76 13.20
C THR A 533 -6.32 -42.94 12.03
N ASP A 534 -7.20 -42.34 11.23
CA ASP A 534 -6.83 -41.56 10.06
C ASP A 534 -7.96 -40.59 9.67
N ARG A 535 -7.65 -39.49 8.99
CA ARG A 535 -8.61 -38.43 8.59
C ARG A 535 -8.22 -37.79 7.28
N TYR A 536 -9.20 -37.14 6.63
CA TYR A 536 -9.01 -36.42 5.37
C TYR A 536 -8.42 -37.32 4.27
N MET A 537 -8.82 -38.60 4.31
CA MET A 537 -8.27 -39.63 3.43
C MET A 537 -8.81 -39.46 2.00
N SER A 538 -8.07 -40.01 1.03
CA SER A 538 -8.58 -40.32 -0.31
C SER A 538 -8.33 -41.80 -0.57
N LEU A 539 -9.32 -42.50 -1.13
CA LEU A 539 -9.22 -43.89 -1.55
C LEU A 539 -8.70 -44.02 -2.99
N LEU A 540 -8.56 -42.89 -3.70
CA LEU A 540 -8.03 -42.82 -5.06
C LEU A 540 -6.50 -42.72 -5.10
N GLU A 541 -5.89 -42.21 -4.04
CA GLU A 541 -4.43 -42.11 -3.92
C GLU A 541 -3.89 -43.31 -3.13
N PRO A 542 -2.95 -44.10 -3.70
CA PRO A 542 -2.35 -45.23 -2.98
C PRO A 542 -1.57 -44.73 -1.75
N GLU A 543 -1.69 -45.44 -0.62
CA GLU A 543 -1.01 -45.15 0.65
C GLU A 543 0.49 -44.85 0.41
N ARG A 544 0.88 -43.57 0.44
CA ARG A 544 2.29 -43.16 0.56
C ARG A 544 2.59 -43.04 2.05
N ASP A 545 3.45 -43.96 2.52
CA ASP A 545 4.10 -44.07 3.83
C ASP A 545 3.54 -43.24 5.00
N LYS A 546 2.90 -43.93 5.94
CA LYS A 546 2.56 -43.39 7.26
C LYS A 546 3.83 -43.24 8.11
N SER A 547 4.43 -42.05 8.12
CA SER A 547 5.34 -41.68 9.21
C SER A 547 4.51 -41.37 10.46
N PRO A 548 4.81 -41.97 11.63
CA PRO A 548 4.05 -41.70 12.84
C PRO A 548 4.34 -40.28 13.34
N GLU A 549 3.33 -39.41 13.37
CA GLU A 549 3.36 -38.19 14.17
C GLU A 549 3.50 -38.60 15.65
N THR A 550 4.74 -38.55 16.16
CA THR A 550 5.01 -38.71 17.58
C THR A 550 4.46 -37.50 18.30
N GLY A 551 3.31 -37.67 18.96
CA GLY A 551 2.76 -36.69 19.88
C GLY A 551 3.77 -36.38 20.99
N HIS A 552 4.23 -35.13 21.02
CA HIS A 552 4.91 -34.55 22.17
C HIS A 552 3.87 -34.36 23.28
N SER A 553 3.67 -35.37 24.13
CA SER A 553 3.08 -35.15 25.44
C SER A 553 4.17 -34.64 26.37
N GLY A 554 4.25 -33.33 26.55
CA GLY A 554 5.02 -32.73 27.63
C GLY A 554 4.46 -33.20 28.97
N ARG A 555 5.32 -33.86 29.75
CA ARG A 555 5.23 -33.99 31.20
C ARG A 555 6.51 -33.47 31.80
#